data_AF-A0A1E7JDF8-F1
#
_entry.id   AF-A0A1E7JDF8-F1
#
_cell.length_a   1.000
_cell.length_b   1.000
_cell.length_c   1.000
_cell.angle_alpha   90.00
_cell.angle_beta   90.00
_cell.angle_gamma   90.00
#
_symmetry.space_group_name_H-M   'P 1'
#
loop_
_entity.id
_entity.type
_entity.pdbx_description
1 polymer ?
#
loop_
_entity_poly.entity_id
_entity_poly.type
_entity_poly.pdbx_seq_one_letter_code
_entity_poly.pdbx_strand_id
1 'polypeptide(L)'
;MRLEISGDLEWIYTDAFSGYIQQQHMVYFFREQRIQDGVLAASELIYERARDAGLGKDFVEPQDVLAGGGGATAQARISGNSIIPERESLIETKEIQAGMSPMETIMIYKLSMAAGNTDPQKDIYTKETRAMMENWTVTPAQLRNGVKGIERCSKFQSQILFDQSNNLAVIRYPVKERQCNPWFLEKGEGRWRLDLKTMQKTIISNQKNQYHFKEFGHPYMFGFTDLRFDKNGFPHQ
;
A
#
# COMPACT_ATOMS: atom_id res chain seq x y z
N MET A 1 8.02 -8.10 20.74
CA MET A 1 7.28 -9.26 20.20
C MET A 1 8.25 -10.09 19.37
N ARG A 2 8.10 -11.41 19.39
CA ARG A 2 8.88 -12.33 18.57
C ARG A 2 7.92 -13.15 17.70
N LEU A 3 8.27 -13.32 16.44
CA LEU A 3 7.60 -14.25 15.54
C LEU A 3 8.36 -15.58 15.64
N GLU A 4 7.72 -16.60 16.20
CA GLU A 4 8.29 -17.95 16.31
C GLU A 4 7.83 -18.77 15.09
N ILE A 5 8.80 -19.32 14.36
CA ILE A 5 8.58 -20.03 13.10
C ILE A 5 9.02 -21.49 13.29
N SER A 6 8.20 -22.44 12.83
CA SER A 6 8.59 -23.86 12.80
C SER A 6 9.62 -24.10 11.71
N GLY A 7 10.56 -25.03 11.92
CA GLY A 7 11.60 -25.37 10.94
C GLY A 7 11.08 -25.59 9.51
N ASP A 8 9.93 -26.25 9.36
CA ASP A 8 9.29 -26.53 8.05
C ASP A 8 8.87 -25.28 7.26
N LEU A 9 8.79 -24.13 7.91
CA LEU A 9 8.38 -22.85 7.33
C LEU A 9 9.53 -21.83 7.25
N GLU A 10 10.73 -22.15 7.74
CA GLU A 10 11.87 -21.22 7.76
C GLU A 10 12.29 -20.76 6.35
N TRP A 11 12.16 -21.64 5.35
CA TRP A 11 12.45 -21.29 3.95
C TRP A 11 11.47 -20.22 3.40
N ILE A 12 10.28 -20.11 3.99
CA ILE A 12 9.30 -19.06 3.67
C ILE A 12 9.56 -17.83 4.55
N TYR A 13 9.50 -18.02 5.87
CA TYR A 13 9.58 -16.95 6.87
C TYR A 13 10.95 -16.97 7.55
N THR A 14 11.96 -16.53 6.81
CA THR A 14 13.34 -16.50 7.27
C THR A 14 13.53 -15.59 8.50
N ASP A 15 14.65 -15.74 9.20
CA ASP A 15 15.02 -14.82 10.28
C ASP A 15 15.06 -13.37 9.82
N ALA A 16 15.57 -13.12 8.61
CA ALA A 16 15.57 -11.80 7.97
C ALA A 16 14.14 -11.25 7.81
N PHE A 17 13.19 -12.06 7.30
CA PHE A 17 11.80 -11.65 7.19
C PHE A 17 11.16 -11.40 8.56
N SER A 18 11.42 -12.26 9.54
CA SER A 18 10.92 -12.14 10.90
C SER A 18 11.45 -10.87 11.58
N GLY A 19 12.74 -10.58 11.43
CA GLY A 19 13.37 -9.34 11.89
C GLY A 19 12.79 -8.11 11.20
N TYR A 20 12.56 -8.18 9.89
CA TYR A 20 11.90 -7.13 9.12
C TYR A 20 10.50 -6.82 9.64
N ILE A 21 9.63 -7.82 9.87
CA ILE A 21 8.29 -7.58 10.45
C ILE A 21 8.38 -6.95 11.83
N GLN A 22 9.30 -7.42 12.67
CA GLN A 22 9.46 -6.87 14.02
C GLN A 22 9.88 -5.39 13.96
N GLN A 23 10.91 -5.06 13.18
CA GLN A 23 11.54 -3.74 13.17
C GLN A 23 10.80 -2.72 12.29
N GLN A 24 10.26 -3.15 11.15
CA GLN A 24 9.70 -2.26 10.12
C GLN A 24 8.16 -2.22 10.12
N HIS A 25 7.54 -2.96 11.03
CA HIS A 25 6.09 -3.00 11.19
C HIS A 25 5.68 -2.92 12.66
N MET A 26 5.96 -3.96 13.44
CA MET A 26 5.36 -4.08 14.78
C MET A 26 5.82 -2.99 15.75
N VAL A 27 7.10 -2.59 15.72
CA VAL A 27 7.62 -1.52 16.61
C VAL A 27 6.78 -0.24 16.55
N TYR A 28 6.25 0.12 15.37
CA TYR A 28 5.42 1.32 15.19
C TYR A 28 4.09 1.19 15.94
N PHE A 29 3.40 0.06 15.77
CA PHE A 29 2.15 -0.22 16.50
C PHE A 29 2.35 -0.36 18.01
N PHE A 30 3.49 -0.92 18.46
CA PHE A 30 3.82 -0.99 19.89
C PHE A 30 3.99 0.40 20.51
N ARG A 31 4.69 1.33 19.82
CA ARG A 31 4.89 2.70 20.31
C ARG A 31 3.59 3.46 20.49
N GLU A 32 2.61 3.19 19.63
CA GLU A 32 1.29 3.82 19.67
C GLU A 32 0.25 3.02 20.49
N GLN A 33 0.66 1.93 21.15
CA GLN A 33 -0.21 1.04 21.93
C GLN A 33 -1.35 0.38 21.11
N ARG A 34 -1.15 0.24 19.80
CA ARG A 34 -2.11 -0.34 18.83
C ARG A 34 -1.73 -1.76 18.43
N ILE A 35 -1.42 -2.61 19.42
CA ILE A 35 -0.85 -3.94 19.17
C ILE A 35 -1.78 -4.84 18.34
N GLN A 36 -3.09 -4.80 18.62
CA GLN A 36 -4.09 -5.59 17.89
C GLN A 36 -4.13 -5.21 16.40
N ASP A 37 -4.11 -3.91 16.09
CA ASP A 37 -4.09 -3.40 14.72
C ASP A 37 -2.81 -3.84 14.00
N GLY A 38 -1.66 -3.79 14.70
CA GLY A 38 -0.39 -4.25 14.15
C GLY A 38 -0.38 -5.75 13.83
N VAL A 39 -0.96 -6.59 14.68
CA VAL A 39 -1.06 -8.04 14.41
C VAL A 39 -1.96 -8.29 13.20
N LEU A 40 -3.09 -7.60 13.10
CA LEU A 40 -3.98 -7.72 11.96
C LEU A 40 -3.28 -7.26 10.66
N ALA A 41 -2.62 -6.11 10.69
CA ALA A 41 -1.90 -5.58 9.53
C ALA A 41 -0.69 -6.45 9.12
N ALA A 42 -0.04 -7.11 10.08
CA ALA A 42 1.06 -8.04 9.79
C ALA A 42 0.61 -9.27 8.99
N SER A 43 -0.66 -9.68 9.13
CA SER A 43 -1.19 -10.85 8.39
C SER A 43 -1.13 -10.67 6.88
N GLU A 44 -1.30 -9.43 6.39
CA GLU A 44 -1.16 -9.09 4.98
C GLU A 44 0.28 -9.35 4.50
N LEU A 45 1.27 -8.89 5.27
CA LEU A 45 2.69 -9.04 4.95
C LEU A 45 3.15 -10.50 4.98
N ILE A 46 2.64 -11.27 5.94
CA ILE A 46 2.89 -12.71 6.07
C ILE A 46 2.35 -13.46 4.85
N TYR A 47 1.10 -13.19 4.45
CA TYR A 47 0.53 -13.81 3.26
C TYR A 47 1.31 -13.46 1.98
N GLU A 48 1.68 -12.19 1.80
CA GLU A 48 2.45 -11.75 0.63
C GLU A 48 3.81 -12.45 0.57
N ARG A 49 4.48 -12.64 1.71
CA ARG A 49 5.74 -13.39 1.77
C ARG A 49 5.54 -14.85 1.38
N ALA A 50 4.51 -15.51 1.90
CA ALA A 50 4.18 -16.89 1.54
C ALA A 50 3.92 -17.05 0.04
N ARG A 51 3.17 -16.11 -0.55
CA ARG A 51 2.92 -16.09 -1.99
C ARG A 51 4.22 -15.91 -2.78
N ASP A 52 5.07 -14.96 -2.41
CA ASP A 52 6.33 -14.73 -3.10
C ASP A 52 7.27 -15.94 -3.01
N ALA A 53 7.35 -16.60 -1.84
CA ALA A 53 8.10 -17.84 -1.67
C ALA A 53 7.55 -18.98 -2.55
N GLY A 54 6.22 -19.12 -2.63
CA GLY A 54 5.57 -20.09 -3.53
C GLY A 54 5.83 -19.82 -5.03
N LEU A 55 6.22 -18.60 -5.38
CA LEU A 55 6.68 -18.22 -6.72
C LEU A 55 8.21 -18.35 -6.89
N GLY A 56 8.91 -18.94 -5.91
CA GLY A 56 10.36 -19.12 -5.93
C GLY A 56 11.15 -17.83 -5.71
N LYS A 57 10.55 -16.80 -5.10
CA LYS A 57 11.26 -15.56 -4.79
C LYS A 57 11.83 -15.58 -3.39
N ASP A 58 13.11 -15.26 -3.29
CA ASP A 58 13.75 -15.05 -2.00
C ASP A 58 13.25 -13.76 -1.33
N PHE A 59 13.30 -13.75 0.00
CA PHE A 59 13.14 -12.51 0.75
C PHE A 59 14.44 -11.72 0.69
N VAL A 60 14.37 -10.50 0.16
CA VAL A 60 15.50 -9.56 0.15
C VAL A 60 15.10 -8.38 1.03
N GLU A 61 15.90 -8.09 2.04
CA GLU A 61 15.63 -6.91 2.86
C GLU A 61 15.80 -5.64 2.01
N PRO A 62 14.94 -4.62 2.19
CA PRO A 62 15.03 -3.39 1.39
C PRO A 62 16.40 -2.70 1.45
N GLN A 63 17.11 -2.84 2.58
CA GLN A 63 18.46 -2.30 2.75
C GLN A 63 19.51 -3.03 1.90
N ASP A 64 19.30 -4.31 1.58
CA ASP A 64 20.20 -5.10 0.73
C ASP A 64 19.98 -4.80 -0.77
N VAL A 65 18.75 -4.41 -1.15
CA VAL A 65 18.45 -3.93 -2.52
C VAL A 65 19.23 -2.65 -2.83
N LEU A 66 19.47 -1.79 -1.84
CA LEU A 66 20.29 -0.58 -1.99
C LEU A 66 21.79 -0.87 -2.13
N ALA A 67 22.25 -2.02 -1.65
CA ALA A 67 23.64 -2.46 -1.78
C ALA A 67 23.91 -3.25 -3.09
N GLY A 68 22.89 -3.89 -3.66
CA GLY A 68 23.00 -4.72 -4.87
C GLY A 68 22.77 -4.01 -6.21
N GLY A 69 22.38 -2.73 -6.21
CA GLY A 69 22.21 -1.94 -7.43
C GLY A 69 23.56 -1.49 -8.00
N GLY A 70 24.05 -2.20 -9.02
CA GLY A 70 25.34 -1.91 -9.66
C GLY A 70 25.49 -0.46 -10.11
N GLY A 71 26.63 0.15 -9.74
CA GLY A 71 27.18 1.32 -10.46
C GLY A 71 27.09 2.69 -9.78
N ALA A 72 27.37 2.80 -8.48
CA ALA A 72 27.94 4.02 -7.90
C ALA A 72 28.68 3.68 -6.60
N THR A 73 30.00 3.54 -6.68
CA THR A 73 30.85 3.36 -5.49
C THR A 73 30.80 4.62 -4.63
N ALA A 74 29.95 4.63 -3.60
CA ALA A 74 30.15 5.53 -2.47
C ALA A 74 31.14 4.85 -1.52
N GLN A 75 32.40 5.29 -1.55
CA GLN A 75 33.41 4.84 -0.61
C GLN A 75 32.93 5.09 0.83
N ALA A 76 32.78 4.02 1.60
CA ALA A 76 32.55 4.11 3.03
C ALA A 76 33.79 4.72 3.70
N ARG A 77 33.71 5.98 4.14
CA ARG A 77 34.64 6.52 5.13
C ARG A 77 34.07 6.32 6.52
N ILE A 78 34.65 5.36 7.23
CA ILE A 78 34.51 5.22 8.68
C ILE A 78 35.44 6.27 9.31
N SER A 79 34.87 7.35 9.81
CA SER A 79 35.37 8.16 10.94
C SER A 79 34.53 9.44 11.08
N GLY A 80 33.92 9.61 12.26
CA GLY A 80 33.60 10.91 12.87
C GLY A 80 32.62 11.83 12.12
N ASN A 81 31.43 12.01 12.70
CA ASN A 81 30.41 13.01 12.31
C ASN A 81 29.82 12.82 10.91
N SER A 82 28.95 11.82 10.76
CA SER A 82 28.13 11.65 9.56
C SER A 82 27.07 12.74 9.47
N ILE A 83 27.41 13.84 8.80
CA ILE A 83 26.44 14.59 8.02
C ILE A 83 26.02 13.63 6.90
N ILE A 84 24.79 13.12 6.99
CA ILE A 84 24.18 12.34 5.91
C ILE A 84 24.17 13.25 4.68
N PRO A 85 24.83 12.89 3.56
CA PRO A 85 24.66 13.63 2.32
C PRO A 85 23.22 13.40 1.88
N GLU A 86 22.39 14.41 2.09
CA GLU A 86 21.08 14.54 1.51
C GLU A 86 21.28 14.45 0.00
N ARG A 87 21.02 13.27 -0.57
CA ARG A 87 20.96 13.12 -2.02
C ARG A 87 19.88 14.07 -2.46
N GLU A 88 20.27 15.07 -3.26
CA GLU A 88 19.36 15.89 -4.05
C GLU A 88 18.29 14.98 -4.62
N SER A 89 17.11 15.05 -4.00
CA SER A 89 15.94 14.32 -4.40
C SER A 89 15.62 14.81 -5.81
N LEU A 90 15.78 13.95 -6.83
CA LEU A 90 15.32 14.25 -8.19
C LEU A 90 13.79 14.40 -8.30
N ILE A 91 13.10 14.48 -7.17
CA ILE A 91 11.81 15.14 -7.01
C ILE A 91 11.99 16.01 -5.78
N GLU A 92 12.25 17.30 -5.96
CA GLU A 92 12.05 18.28 -4.90
C GLU A 92 10.61 18.06 -4.40
N THR A 93 10.44 17.46 -3.22
CA THR A 93 9.18 16.97 -2.65
C THR A 93 8.21 18.10 -2.28
N LYS A 94 8.37 19.27 -2.90
CA LYS A 94 7.77 20.51 -2.46
C LYS A 94 6.32 20.66 -2.86
N GLU A 95 5.82 20.01 -3.91
CA GLU A 95 4.39 19.92 -4.15
C GLU A 95 4.02 18.60 -4.84
N ILE A 96 3.85 17.53 -4.06
CA ILE A 96 3.10 16.36 -4.55
C ILE A 96 1.64 16.80 -4.71
N GLN A 97 1.32 17.23 -5.93
CA GLN A 97 0.03 17.72 -6.35
C GLN A 97 -0.90 16.55 -6.69
N ALA A 98 -2.21 16.71 -6.44
CA ALA A 98 -3.22 15.78 -6.91
C ALA A 98 -3.17 15.63 -8.45
N GLY A 99 -3.44 14.43 -8.96
CA GLY A 99 -3.29 14.13 -10.39
C GLY A 99 -4.37 14.77 -11.26
N MET A 100 -4.04 15.00 -12.54
CA MET A 100 -4.99 15.46 -13.55
C MET A 100 -5.93 14.33 -14.01
N SER A 101 -5.54 13.07 -13.80
CA SER A 101 -6.37 11.89 -14.01
C SER A 101 -6.38 10.94 -12.80
N PRO A 102 -7.37 10.02 -12.70
CA PRO A 102 -7.40 9.06 -11.62
C PRO A 102 -6.15 8.17 -11.56
N MET A 103 -5.71 7.64 -12.71
CA MET A 103 -4.55 6.75 -12.77
C MET A 103 -3.24 7.48 -12.42
N GLU A 104 -3.09 8.72 -12.88
CA GLU A 104 -1.95 9.56 -12.50
C GLU A 104 -1.87 9.74 -10.99
N THR A 105 -3.00 9.95 -10.31
CA THR A 105 -3.06 10.05 -8.85
C THR A 105 -2.57 8.78 -8.16
N ILE A 106 -2.91 7.59 -8.68
CA ILE A 106 -2.37 6.30 -8.17
C ILE A 106 -0.87 6.21 -8.35
N MET A 107 -0.34 6.67 -9.49
CA MET A 107 1.09 6.65 -9.76
C MET A 107 1.85 7.61 -8.84
N ILE A 108 1.31 8.80 -8.59
CA ILE A 108 1.86 9.77 -7.63
C ILE A 108 1.83 9.18 -6.21
N TYR A 109 0.73 8.53 -5.83
CA TYR A 109 0.62 7.85 -4.54
C TYR A 109 1.67 6.73 -4.39
N LYS A 110 1.86 5.92 -5.44
CA LYS A 110 2.93 4.90 -5.48
C LYS A 110 4.30 5.51 -5.23
N LEU A 111 4.63 6.61 -5.92
CA LEU A 111 5.91 7.30 -5.76
C LEU A 111 6.07 7.89 -4.35
N SER A 112 5.00 8.46 -3.79
CA SER A 112 4.97 8.94 -2.40
C SER A 112 5.29 7.83 -1.40
N MET A 113 4.64 6.66 -1.54
CA MET A 113 4.94 5.50 -0.70
C MET A 113 6.36 4.97 -0.89
N ALA A 114 6.86 4.93 -2.13
CA ALA A 114 8.22 4.50 -2.44
C ALA A 114 9.28 5.41 -1.81
N ALA A 115 8.98 6.70 -1.69
CA ALA A 115 9.82 7.67 -0.97
C ALA A 115 9.69 7.58 0.56
N GLY A 116 8.89 6.66 1.10
CA GLY A 116 8.67 6.52 2.53
C GLY A 116 7.80 7.62 3.15
N ASN A 117 7.05 8.35 2.33
CA ASN A 117 6.29 9.51 2.77
C ASN A 117 4.98 9.09 3.47
N THR A 118 4.83 9.48 4.73
CA THR A 118 3.64 9.23 5.56
C THR A 118 2.87 10.51 5.89
N ASP A 119 3.20 11.65 5.26
CA ASP A 119 2.55 12.93 5.51
C ASP A 119 1.05 12.86 5.16
N PRO A 120 0.15 12.99 6.16
CA PRO A 120 -1.28 12.86 5.94
C PRO A 120 -1.87 14.07 5.20
N GLN A 121 -1.15 15.19 5.10
CA GLN A 121 -1.66 16.45 4.55
C GLN A 121 -1.42 16.63 3.05
N LYS A 122 -0.87 15.61 2.36
CA LYS A 122 -0.59 15.69 0.93
C LYS A 122 -1.84 15.93 0.09
N ASP A 123 -1.67 16.69 -0.99
CA ASP A 123 -2.79 17.10 -1.82
C ASP A 123 -3.50 15.90 -2.49
N ILE A 124 -2.77 14.79 -2.68
CA ILE A 124 -3.27 13.54 -3.26
C ILE A 124 -4.41 12.88 -2.49
N TYR A 125 -4.72 13.32 -1.27
CA TYR A 125 -5.77 12.75 -0.42
C TYR A 125 -6.99 13.67 -0.32
N THR A 126 -8.20 13.09 -0.29
CA THR A 126 -9.44 13.83 0.06
C THR A 126 -9.36 14.37 1.48
N LYS A 127 -10.17 15.40 1.82
CA LYS A 127 -10.16 16.03 3.15
C LYS A 127 -10.42 14.99 4.25
N GLU A 128 -11.36 14.09 4.00
CA GLU A 128 -11.75 12.99 4.89
C GLU A 128 -10.61 11.98 5.05
N THR A 129 -9.85 11.72 3.98
CA THR A 129 -8.66 10.87 4.05
C THR A 129 -7.55 11.53 4.87
N ARG A 130 -7.29 12.83 4.69
CA ARG A 130 -6.30 13.57 5.51
C ARG A 130 -6.64 13.48 6.99
N ALA A 131 -7.90 13.77 7.34
CA ALA A 131 -8.39 13.68 8.73
C ALA A 131 -8.28 12.26 9.32
N MET A 132 -8.57 11.23 8.53
CA MET A 132 -8.37 9.83 8.96
C MET A 132 -6.88 9.52 9.20
N MET A 133 -6.01 9.94 8.28
CA MET A 133 -4.59 9.60 8.30
C MET A 133 -3.80 10.30 9.41
N GLU A 134 -4.28 11.44 9.93
CA GLU A 134 -3.68 12.12 11.10
C GLU A 134 -3.55 11.20 12.32
N ASN A 135 -4.43 10.20 12.45
CA ASN A 135 -4.46 9.24 13.56
C ASN A 135 -4.18 7.80 13.10
N TRP A 136 -3.68 7.62 11.87
CA TRP A 136 -3.45 6.30 11.29
C TRP A 136 -1.97 5.94 11.28
N THR A 137 -1.62 4.84 11.94
CA THR A 137 -0.26 4.29 11.93
C THR A 137 0.02 3.66 10.57
N VAL A 138 0.94 4.22 9.80
CA VAL A 138 1.45 3.62 8.56
C VAL A 138 2.91 3.26 8.73
N THR A 139 3.25 1.98 8.54
CA THR A 139 4.63 1.52 8.74
C THR A 139 5.43 1.47 7.44
N PRO A 140 6.77 1.57 7.50
CA PRO A 140 7.61 1.40 6.32
C PRO A 140 7.38 0.07 5.59
N ALA A 141 7.06 -1.00 6.33
CA ALA A 141 6.72 -2.28 5.72
C ALA A 141 5.41 -2.22 4.91
N GLN A 142 4.38 -1.55 5.44
CA GLN A 142 3.11 -1.37 4.72
C GLN A 142 3.29 -0.51 3.46
N LEU A 143 4.05 0.59 3.52
CA LEU A 143 4.33 1.41 2.35
C LEU A 143 4.98 0.60 1.23
N ARG A 144 6.02 -0.17 1.56
CA ARG A 144 6.71 -1.04 0.59
C ARG A 144 5.80 -2.13 0.04
N ASN A 145 4.95 -2.72 0.88
CA ASN A 145 3.96 -3.69 0.42
C ASN A 145 2.94 -3.07 -0.53
N GLY A 146 2.48 -1.85 -0.21
CA GLY A 146 1.59 -1.07 -1.06
C GLY A 146 2.19 -0.78 -2.45
N VAL A 147 3.48 -0.39 -2.52
CA VAL A 147 4.19 -0.20 -3.80
C VAL A 147 4.21 -1.50 -4.61
N LYS A 148 4.63 -2.62 -4.00
CA LYS A 148 4.63 -3.94 -4.66
C LYS A 148 3.23 -4.34 -5.13
N GLY A 149 2.21 -4.03 -4.34
CA GLY A 149 0.80 -4.26 -4.67
C GLY A 149 0.37 -3.52 -5.93
N ILE A 150 0.64 -2.21 -5.99
CA ILE A 150 0.33 -1.37 -7.17
C ILE A 150 1.08 -1.89 -8.41
N GLU A 151 2.36 -2.23 -8.29
CA GLU A 151 3.18 -2.75 -9.41
C GLU A 151 2.75 -4.12 -9.90
N ARG A 152 2.27 -4.98 -9.00
CA ARG A 152 1.66 -6.25 -9.38
C ARG A 152 0.37 -5.99 -10.14
N CYS A 153 -0.49 -5.12 -9.61
CA CYS A 153 -1.83 -4.89 -10.15
C CYS A 153 -1.82 -4.11 -11.47
N SER A 154 -0.79 -3.30 -11.74
CA SER A 154 -0.64 -2.58 -13.01
C SER A 154 -0.45 -3.50 -14.23
N LYS A 155 -0.16 -4.79 -14.02
CA LYS A 155 -0.07 -5.80 -15.09
C LYS A 155 -1.43 -6.22 -15.64
N PHE A 156 -2.51 -5.94 -14.91
CA PHE A 156 -3.86 -6.26 -15.31
C PHE A 156 -4.55 -5.05 -15.91
N GLN A 157 -5.38 -5.29 -16.92
CA GLN A 157 -6.16 -4.23 -17.54
C GLN A 157 -7.28 -3.75 -16.60
N SER A 158 -7.05 -2.60 -15.95
CA SER A 158 -8.06 -1.93 -15.14
C SER A 158 -9.07 -1.16 -16.01
N GLN A 159 -10.30 -1.05 -15.52
CA GLN A 159 -11.31 -0.11 -16.02
C GLN A 159 -11.31 1.14 -15.13
N ILE A 160 -11.55 2.31 -15.73
CA ILE A 160 -11.80 3.55 -15.02
C ILE A 160 -13.25 3.95 -15.29
N LEU A 161 -14.05 3.98 -14.24
CA LEU A 161 -15.48 4.25 -14.28
C LEU A 161 -15.72 5.58 -13.59
N PHE A 162 -16.51 6.46 -14.21
CA PHE A 162 -16.87 7.77 -13.65
C PHE A 162 -18.35 7.78 -13.28
N ASP A 163 -18.70 8.55 -12.25
CA ASP A 163 -20.11 8.84 -11.97
C ASP A 163 -20.69 9.81 -13.01
N GLN A 164 -22.00 10.04 -12.94
CA GLN A 164 -22.69 10.93 -13.89
C GLN A 164 -22.18 12.38 -13.82
N SER A 165 -21.72 12.83 -12.65
CA SER A 165 -21.21 14.19 -12.48
C SER A 165 -19.73 14.36 -12.82
N ASN A 166 -19.03 13.25 -13.13
CA ASN A 166 -17.58 13.21 -13.38
C ASN A 166 -16.75 13.79 -12.23
N ASN A 167 -17.24 13.62 -11.00
CA ASN A 167 -16.57 14.03 -9.77
C ASN A 167 -16.09 12.83 -8.94
N LEU A 168 -16.59 11.62 -9.21
CA LEU A 168 -16.13 10.39 -8.58
C LEU A 168 -15.60 9.44 -9.66
N ALA A 169 -14.55 8.72 -9.31
CA ALA A 169 -13.98 7.68 -10.15
C ALA A 169 -13.70 6.41 -9.35
N VAL A 170 -13.90 5.28 -10.01
CA VAL A 170 -13.48 3.96 -9.55
C VAL A 170 -12.50 3.38 -10.55
N ILE A 171 -11.29 3.04 -10.10
CA ILE A 171 -10.38 2.20 -10.87
C ILE A 171 -10.61 0.77 -10.42
N ARG A 172 -11.08 -0.09 -11.31
CA ARG A 172 -11.47 -1.47 -11.00
C ARG A 172 -10.69 -2.47 -11.83
N TYR A 173 -10.09 -3.45 -11.18
CA TYR A 173 -9.41 -4.56 -11.82
C TYR A 173 -10.38 -5.70 -12.17
N PRO A 174 -10.02 -6.62 -13.08
CA PRO A 174 -10.85 -7.77 -13.38
C PRO A 174 -11.21 -8.56 -12.12
N VAL A 175 -12.46 -9.02 -11.99
CA VAL A 175 -12.96 -9.66 -10.77
C VAL A 175 -12.21 -10.95 -10.40
N LYS A 176 -11.56 -11.61 -11.36
CA LYS A 176 -10.67 -12.74 -11.07
C LYS A 176 -9.42 -12.35 -10.25
N GLU A 177 -9.01 -11.08 -10.33
CA GLU A 177 -7.83 -10.52 -9.66
C GLU A 177 -8.22 -9.81 -8.35
N ARG A 178 -8.97 -10.48 -7.46
CA ARG A 178 -9.43 -9.87 -6.19
C ARG A 178 -8.31 -9.48 -5.22
N GLN A 179 -7.05 -9.80 -5.53
CA GLN A 179 -5.90 -9.26 -4.79
C GLN A 179 -5.55 -7.83 -5.17
N CYS A 180 -6.25 -7.27 -6.14
CA CYS A 180 -6.14 -5.88 -6.57
C CYS A 180 -7.41 -5.14 -6.16
N ASN A 181 -7.32 -4.43 -5.04
CA ASN A 181 -8.41 -3.59 -4.53
C ASN A 181 -8.80 -2.56 -5.60
N PRO A 182 -10.11 -2.25 -5.72
CA PRO A 182 -10.50 -1.07 -6.47
C PRO A 182 -10.00 0.20 -5.78
N TRP A 183 -9.74 1.25 -6.55
CA TRP A 183 -9.38 2.57 -6.02
C TRP A 183 -10.55 3.52 -6.13
N PHE A 184 -10.81 4.27 -5.05
CA PHE A 184 -11.84 5.30 -4.98
C PHE A 184 -11.20 6.68 -5.03
N LEU A 185 -11.69 7.51 -5.95
CA LEU A 185 -11.14 8.84 -6.15
C LEU A 185 -12.24 9.87 -6.30
N GLU A 186 -11.99 11.05 -5.74
CA GLU A 186 -12.86 12.21 -5.82
C GLU A 186 -12.13 13.37 -6.49
N LYS A 187 -12.84 14.10 -7.34
CA LYS A 187 -12.35 15.29 -8.00
C LYS A 187 -12.75 16.53 -7.18
N GLY A 188 -11.75 17.27 -6.72
CA GLY A 188 -11.93 18.58 -6.08
C GLY A 188 -11.01 19.61 -6.73
N GLU A 189 -11.47 20.86 -6.90
CA GLU A 189 -10.61 21.94 -7.44
C GLU A 189 -9.92 21.57 -8.77
N GLY A 190 -10.59 20.77 -9.60
CA GLY A 190 -10.06 20.30 -10.88
C GLY A 190 -9.12 19.10 -10.84
N ARG A 191 -8.79 18.56 -9.65
CA ARG A 191 -7.82 17.46 -9.49
C ARG A 191 -8.37 16.25 -8.77
N TRP A 192 -7.85 15.08 -9.12
CA TRP A 192 -8.25 13.79 -8.54
C TRP A 192 -7.47 13.48 -7.28
N ARG A 193 -8.18 13.06 -6.24
CA ARG A 193 -7.64 12.72 -4.92
C ARG A 193 -8.15 11.36 -4.48
N LEU A 194 -7.32 10.64 -3.76
CA LEU A 194 -7.62 9.33 -3.18
C LEU A 194 -8.57 9.46 -1.99
N ASP A 195 -9.64 8.67 -2.01
CA ASP A 195 -10.57 8.49 -0.90
C ASP A 195 -10.27 7.18 -0.17
N LEU A 196 -9.12 7.15 0.52
CA LEU A 196 -8.71 5.99 1.32
C LEU A 196 -9.64 5.78 2.51
N LYS A 197 -10.27 6.84 3.02
CA LYS A 197 -11.24 6.73 4.12
C LYS A 197 -12.44 5.88 3.72
N THR A 198 -13.03 6.11 2.55
CA THR A 198 -14.15 5.28 2.10
C THR A 198 -13.69 3.87 1.77
N MET A 199 -12.51 3.71 1.15
CA MET A 199 -11.92 2.38 0.92
C MET A 199 -11.75 1.60 2.22
N GLN A 200 -11.12 2.19 3.24
CA GLN A 200 -10.89 1.56 4.55
C GLN A 200 -12.20 1.17 5.23
N LYS A 201 -13.24 1.99 5.12
CA LYS A 201 -14.54 1.72 5.74
C LYS A 201 -15.26 0.54 5.08
N THR A 202 -15.13 0.41 3.76
CA THR A 202 -16.02 -0.43 2.95
C THR A 202 -15.35 -1.69 2.43
N ILE A 203 -14.05 -1.65 2.16
CA ILE A 203 -13.26 -2.74 1.58
C ILE A 203 -12.50 -3.46 2.68
N ILE A 204 -12.68 -4.76 2.77
CA ILE A 204 -11.91 -5.64 3.66
C ILE A 204 -11.23 -6.73 2.82
N SER A 205 -10.03 -7.10 3.25
CA SER A 205 -9.30 -8.23 2.70
C SER A 205 -9.50 -9.47 3.56
N ASN A 206 -9.76 -10.61 2.92
CA ASN A 206 -9.68 -11.90 3.60
C ASN A 206 -8.21 -12.33 3.82
N GLN A 207 -8.01 -13.51 4.41
CA GLN A 207 -6.65 -14.03 4.66
C GLN A 207 -5.86 -14.41 3.40
N LYS A 208 -6.46 -14.32 2.21
CA LYS A 208 -5.78 -14.48 0.91
C LYS A 208 -5.50 -13.14 0.23
N ASN A 209 -5.62 -12.05 0.98
CA ASN A 209 -5.60 -10.67 0.52
C ASN A 209 -6.62 -10.40 -0.59
N GLN A 210 -7.75 -11.12 -0.62
CA GLN A 210 -8.81 -10.88 -1.59
C GLN A 210 -9.82 -9.90 -1.03
N TYR A 211 -10.10 -8.85 -1.79
CA TYR A 211 -11.05 -7.83 -1.38
C TYR A 211 -12.50 -8.34 -1.45
N HIS A 212 -13.30 -7.86 -0.52
CA HIS A 212 -14.75 -7.94 -0.52
C HIS A 212 -15.32 -6.67 0.14
N PHE A 213 -16.59 -6.37 -0.14
CA PHE A 213 -17.28 -5.27 0.53
C PHE A 213 -17.88 -5.74 1.85
N LYS A 214 -17.63 -5.00 2.92
CA LYS A 214 -18.35 -5.14 4.19
C LYS A 214 -19.67 -4.38 4.18
N GLU A 215 -19.71 -3.25 3.47
CA GLU A 215 -20.87 -2.37 3.36
C GLU A 215 -21.02 -1.91 1.91
N PHE A 216 -22.27 -1.82 1.43
CA PHE A 216 -22.60 -1.37 0.06
C PHE A 216 -23.14 0.07 0.01
N GLY A 217 -23.42 0.68 1.17
CA GLY A 217 -23.98 2.03 1.26
C GLY A 217 -22.93 3.13 1.10
N HIS A 218 -22.25 3.18 -0.05
CA HIS A 218 -21.19 4.17 -0.31
C HIS A 218 -21.26 4.79 -1.72
N PRO A 219 -20.70 6.00 -1.92
CA PRO A 219 -20.85 6.76 -3.18
C PRO A 219 -20.30 6.04 -4.41
N TYR A 220 -19.30 5.18 -4.24
CA TYR A 220 -18.60 4.51 -5.35
C TYR A 220 -19.30 3.27 -5.93
N MET A 221 -20.51 2.91 -5.47
CA MET A 221 -21.21 1.71 -5.96
C MET A 221 -21.60 1.79 -7.45
N PHE A 222 -21.64 2.99 -8.06
CA PHE A 222 -21.84 3.13 -9.50
C PHE A 222 -20.81 2.34 -10.32
N GLY A 223 -19.57 2.19 -9.80
CA GLY A 223 -18.48 1.45 -10.44
C GLY A 223 -18.60 -0.08 -10.38
N PHE A 224 -19.70 -0.60 -9.81
CA PHE A 224 -19.88 -2.04 -9.57
C PHE A 224 -21.28 -2.54 -9.98
N THR A 225 -22.02 -1.76 -10.75
CA THR A 225 -23.42 -2.07 -11.14
C THR A 225 -23.57 -3.29 -12.04
N ASP A 226 -22.50 -3.69 -12.73
CA ASP A 226 -22.39 -4.88 -13.58
C ASP A 226 -21.94 -6.13 -12.81
N LEU A 227 -21.66 -6.03 -11.50
CA LEU A 227 -21.22 -7.15 -10.67
C LEU A 227 -22.30 -7.62 -9.71
N ARG A 228 -22.18 -8.87 -9.29
CA ARG A 228 -22.94 -9.48 -8.21
C ARG A 228 -22.03 -9.72 -7.01
N PHE A 229 -22.63 -9.78 -5.83
CA PHE A 229 -21.90 -9.98 -4.57
C PHE A 229 -22.48 -11.17 -3.82
N ASP A 230 -21.59 -12.04 -3.32
CA ASP A 230 -22.03 -13.19 -2.53
C ASP A 230 -22.42 -12.74 -1.11
N LYS A 231 -22.87 -13.70 -0.28
CA LYS A 231 -23.28 -13.42 1.11
C LYS A 231 -22.16 -12.84 2.00
N ASN A 232 -20.90 -12.93 1.58
CA ASN A 232 -19.74 -12.39 2.28
C ASN A 232 -19.21 -11.10 1.63
N GLY A 233 -19.87 -10.61 0.57
CA GLY A 233 -19.51 -9.41 -0.16
C GLY A 233 -18.43 -9.59 -1.23
N PHE A 234 -18.08 -10.82 -1.61
CA PHE A 234 -17.12 -11.04 -2.69
C PHE A 234 -17.76 -10.76 -4.05
N PRO A 235 -17.10 -9.94 -4.90
CA PRO A 235 -17.59 -9.70 -6.25
C PRO A 235 -17.43 -10.95 -7.12
N HIS A 236 -18.43 -11.18 -7.96
CA HIS A 236 -18.47 -12.16 -9.04
C HIS A 236 -19.32 -11.64 -10.21
N GLN A 237 -19.24 -12.30 -11.35
CA GLN A 237 -20.10 -12.06 -12.52
C GLN A 237 -21.36 -12.91 -12.42
#